data_AF-A0A7V5JHP2-F1
#
_entry.id   AF-A0A7V5JHP2-F1
#
_cell.length_a   1.000
_cell.length_b   1.000
_cell.length_c   1.000
_cell.angle_alpha   90.00
_cell.angle_beta   90.00
_cell.angle_gamma   90.00
#
_symmetry.space_group_name_H-M   'P 1'
#
loop_
_entity.id
_entity.type
_entity.pdbx_description
1 polymer ?
#
loop_
_entity_poly.entity_id
_entity_poly.type
_entity_poly.pdbx_seq_one_letter_code
_entity_poly.pdbx_strand_id
1 'polypeptide(L)'
;MARALFPDGRLEVVEPHAVDADWLPAALAAAPVVWVTADSVSMLYESLSAGAATGLVEVPARGRSRLQQGVADLMREGRVISFSAWRAGVPLQPGPPLAEADRVAGEVLRRYPEACA
;
A
#
# COMPACT_ATOMS: atom_id res chain seq x y z
N MET A 1 -10.11 -16.58 15.33
CA MET A 1 -8.93 -17.30 15.83
C MET A 1 -8.20 -18.03 14.70
N ALA A 2 -7.31 -17.36 13.95
CA ALA A 2 -6.22 -18.06 13.30
C ALA A 2 -5.10 -17.06 13.01
N ARG A 3 -4.07 -17.08 13.85
CA ARG A 3 -2.74 -16.56 13.56
C ARG A 3 -1.86 -17.79 13.47
N ALA A 4 -1.52 -18.21 12.26
CA ALA A 4 -0.77 -19.42 12.03
C ALA A 4 0.69 -19.05 11.79
N LEU A 5 1.57 -19.47 12.70
CA LEU A 5 3.02 -19.38 12.51
C LEU A 5 3.49 -20.63 11.78
N PHE A 6 4.26 -20.45 10.72
CA PHE A 6 4.94 -21.56 10.06
C PHE A 6 6.05 -22.12 10.98
N PRO A 7 6.47 -23.39 10.80
CA PRO A 7 7.37 -24.08 11.73
C PRO A 7 8.67 -23.34 12.07
N ASP A 8 9.19 -22.56 11.11
CA ASP A 8 10.45 -21.83 11.27
C ASP A 8 10.27 -20.42 11.85
N GLY A 9 9.04 -20.00 12.17
CA GLY A 9 8.71 -18.69 12.77
C GLY A 9 8.91 -17.49 11.84
N ARG A 10 9.31 -17.70 10.58
CA ARG A 10 9.63 -16.64 9.61
C ARG A 10 8.43 -16.17 8.78
N LEU A 11 7.31 -16.86 8.88
CA LEU A 11 6.09 -16.55 8.16
C LEU A 11 4.92 -16.67 9.12
N GLU A 12 4.05 -15.68 9.05
CA GLU A 12 2.84 -15.58 9.84
C GLU A 12 1.67 -15.34 8.89
N VAL A 13 0.60 -16.12 9.04
CA VAL A 13 -0.68 -15.84 8.39
C VAL A 13 -1.59 -15.16 9.40
N VAL A 14 -2.10 -14.00 9.03
CA VAL A 14 -3.04 -13.23 9.83
C VAL A 14 -4.37 -13.15 9.09
N GLU A 15 -5.41 -13.66 9.72
CA GLU A 15 -6.78 -13.48 9.24
C GLU A 15 -7.30 -12.09 9.65
N PRO A 16 -7.99 -11.34 8.76
CA PRO A 16 -8.49 -10.00 9.07
C PRO A 16 -9.39 -9.93 10.32
N HIS A 17 -10.17 -10.98 10.58
CA HIS A 17 -11.06 -11.06 11.75
C HIS A 17 -10.34 -11.45 13.05
N ALA A 18 -9.03 -11.73 13.00
CA ALA A 18 -8.24 -12.14 14.15
C ALA A 18 -7.45 -10.97 14.78
N VAL A 19 -7.57 -9.77 14.23
CA VAL A 19 -6.85 -8.57 14.65
C VAL A 19 -7.82 -7.40 14.83
N ASP A 20 -7.41 -6.41 15.62
CA ASP A 20 -8.13 -5.15 15.74
C ASP A 20 -7.83 -4.21 14.57
N ALA A 21 -8.52 -3.07 14.56
CA ALA A 21 -8.39 -2.06 13.51
C ALA A 21 -7.01 -1.37 13.48
N ASP A 22 -6.27 -1.38 14.58
CA ASP A 22 -4.99 -0.68 14.72
C ASP A 22 -3.80 -1.57 14.31
N TRP A 23 -4.02 -2.89 14.23
CA TRP A 23 -2.98 -3.85 13.86
C TRP A 23 -2.34 -3.56 12.51
N LEU A 24 -3.13 -3.32 11.47
CA LEU A 24 -2.60 -3.12 10.11
C LEU A 24 -1.80 -1.81 10.00
N PRO A 25 -2.30 -0.64 10.47
CA PRO A 25 -1.50 0.59 10.54
C PRO A 25 -0.18 0.40 11.31
N ALA A 26 -0.21 -0.28 12.47
CA ALA A 26 0.98 -0.53 13.26
C ALA A 26 1.98 -1.45 12.55
N ALA A 27 1.49 -2.49 11.87
CA ALA A 27 2.33 -3.41 11.08
C ALA A 27 2.98 -2.70 9.89
N LEU A 28 2.22 -1.87 9.17
CA LEU A 28 2.74 -1.10 8.02
C LEU A 28 3.75 -0.05 8.47
N ALA A 29 3.53 0.64 9.58
CA ALA A 29 4.46 1.63 10.13
C ALA A 29 5.82 1.01 10.54
N ALA A 30 5.83 -0.27 10.93
CA ALA A 30 7.04 -1.01 11.27
C ALA A 30 7.70 -1.70 10.07
N ALA A 31 7.01 -1.79 8.92
CA ALA A 31 7.47 -2.53 7.75
C ALA A 31 8.25 -1.62 6.78
N PRO A 32 9.57 -1.83 6.60
CA PRO A 32 10.34 -1.05 5.63
C PRO A 32 9.97 -1.39 4.18
N VAL A 33 9.46 -2.60 3.96
CA VAL A 33 9.09 -3.14 2.65
C VAL A 33 7.74 -3.82 2.75
N VAL A 34 6.85 -3.51 1.81
CA VAL A 34 5.53 -4.15 1.72
C VAL A 34 5.31 -4.64 0.29
N TRP A 35 4.86 -5.89 0.18
CA TRP A 35 4.45 -6.48 -1.09
C TRP A 35 2.93 -6.65 -1.10
N VAL A 36 2.28 -6.08 -2.11
CA VAL A 36 0.82 -6.15 -2.27
C VAL A 36 0.46 -6.77 -3.60
N THR A 37 -0.64 -7.51 -3.68
CA THR A 37 -1.15 -7.96 -4.97
C THR A 37 -1.64 -6.78 -5.78
N ALA A 38 -1.39 -6.78 -7.10
CA ALA A 38 -1.73 -5.66 -7.97
C ALA A 38 -3.25 -5.38 -8.09
N ASP A 39 -4.10 -6.26 -7.56
CA ASP A 39 -5.56 -6.10 -7.51
C ASP A 39 -6.08 -5.57 -6.16
N SER A 40 -5.22 -5.37 -5.15
CA SER A 40 -5.62 -4.88 -3.83
C SER A 40 -5.44 -3.37 -3.69
N VAL A 41 -6.49 -2.61 -4.01
CA VAL A 41 -6.46 -1.13 -4.00
C VAL A 41 -6.13 -0.59 -2.62
N SER A 42 -6.87 -1.01 -1.58
CA SER A 42 -6.72 -0.45 -0.24
C SER A 42 -5.32 -0.70 0.32
N MET A 43 -4.81 -1.92 0.22
CA MET A 43 -3.46 -2.26 0.69
C MET A 43 -2.36 -1.48 -0.05
N LEU A 44 -2.52 -1.26 -1.35
CA LEU A 44 -1.58 -0.45 -2.12
C LEU A 44 -1.51 0.98 -1.57
N TYR A 45 -2.66 1.63 -1.39
CA TYR A 45 -2.69 3.00 -0.89
C TYR A 45 -2.30 3.10 0.59
N GLU A 46 -2.68 2.15 1.43
CA GLU A 46 -2.30 2.12 2.85
C GLU A 46 -0.79 1.95 3.03
N SER A 47 -0.15 1.04 2.26
CA SER A 47 1.30 0.86 2.31
C SER A 47 2.07 2.10 1.85
N LEU A 48 1.61 2.75 0.77
CA LEU A 48 2.19 4.00 0.28
C LEU A 48 1.99 5.15 1.26
N SER A 49 0.84 5.21 1.95
CA SER A 49 0.55 6.21 2.98
C SER A 49 1.41 6.00 4.23
N ALA A 50 1.73 4.76 4.58
CA ALA A 50 2.66 4.44 5.65
C ALA A 50 4.13 4.78 5.32
N GLY A 51 4.45 5.10 4.06
CA GLY A 51 5.81 5.41 3.62
C GLY A 51 6.71 4.19 3.42
N ALA A 52 6.12 2.99 3.37
CA ALA A 52 6.87 1.77 3.09
C ALA A 52 7.36 1.74 1.64
N ALA A 53 8.46 1.04 1.39
CA ALA A 53 8.87 0.71 0.03
C ALA A 53 7.91 -0.37 -0.53
N THR A 54 7.02 0.03 -1.43
CA THR A 54 5.92 -0.84 -1.89
C THR A 54 6.20 -1.49 -3.24
N GLY A 55 6.19 -2.83 -3.25
CA GLY A 55 6.28 -3.64 -4.46
C GLY A 55 4.95 -4.32 -4.81
N LEU A 56 4.76 -4.61 -6.10
CA LEU A 56 3.55 -5.25 -6.61
C LEU A 56 3.79 -6.71 -6.98
N VAL A 57 3.01 -7.61 -6.39
CA VAL A 57 2.88 -9.00 -6.85
C VAL A 57 1.88 -9.04 -7.99
N GLU A 58 2.38 -9.44 -9.16
CA GLU A 58 1.59 -9.53 -10.39
C GLU A 58 0.55 -10.65 -10.25
N VAL A 59 -0.71 -10.34 -10.55
CA VAL A 59 -1.83 -11.28 -10.57
C VAL A 59 -2.58 -11.16 -11.89
N PRO A 60 -3.26 -12.22 -12.38
CA PRO A 60 -4.01 -12.14 -13.62
C PRO A 60 -5.04 -11.01 -13.60
N ALA A 61 -4.94 -10.08 -14.56
CA ALA A 61 -5.85 -8.96 -14.64
C ALA A 61 -7.27 -9.45 -14.97
N ARG A 62 -8.26 -9.02 -14.17
CA ARG A 62 -9.69 -9.29 -14.42
C ARG A 62 -10.33 -8.29 -15.42
N GLY A 63 -9.51 -7.57 -16.20
CA GLY A 63 -9.93 -6.56 -17.18
C GLY A 63 -9.32 -5.18 -16.95
N ARG A 64 -9.64 -4.22 -17.84
CA ARG A 64 -9.24 -2.81 -17.68
C ARG A 64 -10.12 -2.15 -16.62
N SER A 65 -9.52 -1.76 -15.49
CA SER A 65 -10.19 -1.06 -14.40
C SER A 65 -9.49 0.27 -14.07
N ARG A 66 -10.17 1.13 -13.31
CA ARG A 66 -9.55 2.36 -12.74
C ARG A 66 -8.34 2.03 -11.88
N LEU A 67 -8.38 0.90 -11.16
CA LEU A 67 -7.25 0.39 -10.39
C LEU A 67 -6.04 0.12 -11.29
N GLN A 68 -6.23 -0.60 -12.39
CA GLN A 68 -5.13 -0.95 -13.29
C GLN A 68 -4.48 0.30 -13.91
N GLN A 69 -5.27 1.34 -14.18
CA GLN A 69 -4.75 2.64 -14.61
C GLN A 69 -3.93 3.30 -13.49
N GLY A 70 -4.47 3.38 -12.27
CA GLY A 70 -3.75 3.96 -11.13
C GLY A 70 -2.45 3.21 -10.79
N VAL A 71 -2.45 1.88 -10.90
CA VAL A 71 -1.23 1.06 -10.76
C VAL A 71 -0.20 1.41 -11.82
N ALA A 72 -0.61 1.53 -13.09
CA ALA A 72 0.29 1.93 -14.17
C ALA A 72 0.87 3.34 -13.95
N ASP A 73 0.05 4.27 -13.42
CA ASP A 73 0.49 5.61 -13.08
C ASP A 73 1.52 5.61 -11.95
N LEU A 74 1.28 4.86 -10.88
CA LEU A 74 2.22 4.70 -9.76
C LEU A 74 3.55 4.08 -10.22
N MET A 75 3.50 3.09 -11.12
CA MET A 75 4.71 2.50 -11.72
C MET A 75 5.48 3.51 -12.58
N ARG A 76 4.77 4.28 -13.41
CA ARG A 76 5.35 5.34 -14.24
C ARG A 76 6.00 6.44 -13.41
N GLU A 77 5.44 6.75 -12.24
CA GLU A 77 5.97 7.72 -11.28
C GLU A 77 7.08 7.15 -10.39
N GLY A 78 7.44 5.87 -10.57
CA GLY A 78 8.46 5.20 -9.76
C GLY A 78 8.06 5.03 -8.29
N ARG A 79 6.77 5.15 -7.96
CA ARG A 79 6.24 4.98 -6.60
C ARG A 79 6.17 3.52 -6.18
N VAL A 80 6.03 2.62 -7.15
CA VAL A 80 6.02 1.16 -6.97
C VAL A 80 6.72 0.48 -8.13
N ILE A 81 7.21 -0.75 -7.91
CA ILE A 81 7.77 -1.61 -8.96
C ILE A 81 7.11 -2.99 -8.92
N SER A 82 7.10 -3.70 -10.05
CA SER A 82 6.64 -5.08 -10.07
C SER A 82 7.66 -6.02 -9.43
N PHE A 83 7.19 -7.15 -8.92
CA PHE A 83 8.03 -8.22 -8.39
C PHE A 83 9.01 -8.72 -9.46
N SER A 84 8.55 -8.88 -10.71
CA SER A 84 9.41 -9.23 -11.83
C SER A 84 10.54 -8.23 -12.07
N ALA A 85 10.27 -6.92 -11.98
CA ALA A 85 11.29 -5.88 -12.12
C ALA A 85 12.31 -5.92 -10.96
N TRP A 86 11.83 -6.11 -9.72
CA TRP A 86 12.69 -6.26 -8.56
C TRP A 86 13.64 -7.45 -8.69
N ARG A 87 13.12 -8.61 -9.12
CA ARG A 87 13.96 -9.80 -9.41
C ARG A 87 14.99 -9.55 -10.52
N ALA A 88 14.70 -8.65 -11.46
CA ALA A 88 15.62 -8.25 -12.51
C ALA A 88 16.68 -7.24 -12.03
N GLY A 89 16.68 -6.87 -10.74
CA GLY A 89 17.67 -6.00 -10.12
C GLY A 89 17.24 -4.55 -9.97
N VAL A 90 15.99 -4.20 -10.29
CA VAL A 90 15.47 -2.85 -10.02
C VAL A 90 15.31 -2.69 -8.49
N PRO A 91 15.97 -1.70 -7.86
CA PRO A 91 15.89 -1.55 -6.41
C PRO A 91 14.48 -1.09 -6.01
N LEU A 92 13.96 -1.71 -4.95
CA LEU A 92 12.74 -1.24 -4.29
C LEU A 92 13.12 -0.14 -3.31
N GLN A 93 12.64 1.09 -3.55
CA GLN A 93 12.96 2.26 -2.73
C GLN A 93 11.71 2.85 -2.09
N PRO A 94 11.80 3.32 -0.84
CA PRO A 94 10.71 4.05 -0.21
C PRO A 94 10.55 5.41 -0.91
N GLY A 95 9.31 5.77 -1.20
CA GLY A 95 8.95 7.13 -1.61
C GLY A 95 8.48 7.97 -0.42
N PRO A 96 8.27 9.28 -0.60
CA PRO A 96 7.55 10.06 0.40
C PRO A 96 6.16 9.45 0.65
N PRO A 97 5.69 9.44 1.92
CA PRO A 97 4.35 8.98 2.25
C PRO A 97 3.30 9.62 1.35
N LEU A 98 2.33 8.82 0.90
CA LEU A 98 1.20 9.34 0.17
C LEU A 98 0.22 10.02 1.14
N ALA A 99 0.42 11.31 1.40
CA ALA A 99 -0.42 12.11 2.29
C ALA A 99 -1.69 12.64 1.60
N GLU A 100 -2.44 11.77 0.91
CA GLU A 100 -3.60 12.20 0.12
C GLU A 100 -4.71 12.76 1.02
N ALA A 101 -4.90 12.19 2.21
CA ALA A 101 -5.86 12.71 3.19
C ALA A 101 -5.52 14.15 3.60
N ASP A 102 -4.26 14.43 3.92
CA ASP A 102 -3.80 15.77 4.29
C ASP A 102 -3.90 16.75 3.10
N ARG A 103 -3.53 16.30 1.90
CA ARG A 103 -3.64 17.10 0.67
C ARG A 103 -5.09 17.49 0.39
N VAL A 104 -6.02 16.55 0.55
CA VAL A 104 -7.46 16.79 0.37
C VAL A 104 -7.98 17.71 1.48
N ALA A 105 -7.60 17.48 2.74
CA ALA A 105 -7.97 18.35 3.85
C ALA A 105 -7.53 19.80 3.61
N GLY A 106 -6.29 20.01 3.17
CA GLY A 106 -5.78 21.34 2.81
C GLY A 106 -6.57 21.99 1.67
N GLU A 107 -6.94 21.22 0.65
CA GLU A 107 -7.74 21.73 -0.47
C GLU A 107 -9.18 22.08 -0.06
N VAL A 108 -9.79 21.28 0.82
CA VAL A 108 -11.12 21.57 1.39
C VAL A 108 -11.06 22.87 2.20
N LEU A 109 -10.09 23.01 3.10
CA LEU A 109 -9.89 24.24 3.89
C LEU A 109 -9.65 25.47 3.00
N ARG A 110 -8.87 25.30 1.92
CA ARG A 110 -8.59 26.37 0.96
C ARG A 110 -9.84 26.81 0.18
N ARG A 111 -10.75 25.87 -0.14
CA ARG A 111 -11.96 26.15 -0.93
C ARG A 111 -13.14 26.61 -0.09
N TYR A 112 -13.23 26.17 1.16
CA TYR A 112 -14.37 26.39 2.04
C TYR A 112 -13.91 26.88 3.44
N PRO A 113 -13.27 28.06 3.54
CA PRO A 113 -12.69 28.53 4.79
C PRO A 113 -13.75 28.72 5.90
N GLU A 114 -15.00 29.03 5.55
CA GLU A 114 -16.13 29.17 6.47
C GLU A 114 -16.74 27.85 6.96
N ALA A 115 -16.48 26.72 6.30
CA ALA A 115 -17.06 25.43 6.70
C ALA A 115 -16.32 24.74 7.85
N CYS A 116 -15.15 25.25 8.23
CA CYS A 116 -14.31 24.73 9.30
C CYS A 116 -14.10 25.74 10.45
N ALA A 117 -14.91 26.80 10.48
CA ALA A 117 -14.99 27.78 11.57
C ALA A 117 -15.96 27.35 12.68
#